data_AF-A0A7T2W260-F1
#
_entry.id   AF-A0A7T2W260-F1
#
_cell.length_a   1.000
_cell.length_b   1.000
_cell.length_c   1.000
_cell.angle_alpha   90.00
_cell.angle_beta   90.00
_cell.angle_gamma   90.00
#
_symmetry.space_group_name_H-M   'P 1'
#
loop_
_entity.id
_entity.type
_entity.pdbx_description
1 polymer ?
#
loop_
_entity_poly.entity_id
_entity_poly.type
_entity_poly.pdbx_seq_one_letter_code
_entity_poly.pdbx_strand_id
1 'polypeptide(L)'
;MGALASHRVSDADFVAAIGVQWQRRPLAPEPGLAALLAQAQLDDGGKATVVQAVGMLVVDECVAHGYHSMDLVVLHPDTPGLDQALERFDKPHTHADDEVRYILEGEGLFGFFDAHGQERVLRVQPGDYLRIPAGVEHRFTLTATRRIKALRLFADTAGWVAQYTQRPAAAMELPA
;
A
#
# COMPACT_ATOMS: atom_id res chain seq x y z
N MET A 1 32.89 22.95 20.42
CA MET A 1 32.79 21.69 19.67
C MET A 1 31.34 21.24 19.71
N GLY A 2 30.48 21.82 18.87
CA GLY A 2 29.06 21.49 18.83
C GLY A 2 28.87 20.10 18.23
N ALA A 3 28.20 19.22 18.97
CA ALA A 3 27.79 17.92 18.46
C ALA A 3 26.86 18.15 17.26
N LEU A 4 27.27 17.68 16.08
CA LEU A 4 26.39 17.55 14.93
C LEU A 4 25.27 16.59 15.33
N ALA A 5 24.07 17.11 15.56
CA ALA A 5 22.89 16.29 15.69
C ALA A 5 22.74 15.51 14.37
N SER A 6 22.92 14.20 14.40
CA SER A 6 22.64 13.36 13.23
C SER A 6 21.15 13.51 12.91
N HIS A 7 20.82 14.26 11.87
CA HIS A 7 19.47 14.29 11.33
C HIS A 7 19.18 12.90 10.77
N ARG A 8 18.42 12.07 11.53
CA ARG A 8 17.81 10.89 10.93
C ARG A 8 16.73 11.39 9.98
N VAL A 9 16.86 11.05 8.71
CA VAL A 9 15.79 11.22 7.72
C VAL A 9 14.59 10.41 8.19
N SER A 10 13.41 11.03 8.26
CA SER A 10 12.18 10.31 8.62
C SER A 10 11.80 9.33 7.50
N ASP A 11 11.01 8.30 7.80
CA ASP A 11 10.57 7.36 6.76
C ASP A 11 9.74 8.09 5.67
N ALA A 12 8.96 9.11 6.05
CA ALA A 12 8.22 9.95 5.13
C ALA A 12 9.14 10.74 4.18
N ASP A 13 10.22 11.34 4.70
CA ASP A 13 11.19 12.06 3.88
C ASP A 13 11.95 11.12 2.95
N PHE A 14 12.24 9.90 3.41
CA PHE A 14 12.91 8.89 2.59
C PHE A 14 12.05 8.47 1.40
N VAL A 15 10.78 8.11 1.64
CA VAL A 15 9.89 7.66 0.56
C VAL A 15 9.61 8.81 -0.42
N ALA A 16 9.48 10.05 0.07
CA ALA A 16 9.35 11.22 -0.79
C ALA A 16 10.57 11.44 -1.68
N ALA A 17 11.79 11.20 -1.17
CA ALA A 17 13.03 11.36 -1.94
C ALA A 17 13.15 10.38 -3.12
N ILE A 18 12.50 9.22 -3.05
CA ILE A 18 12.42 8.24 -4.14
C ILE A 18 11.12 8.40 -4.97
N GLY A 19 10.37 9.48 -4.77
CA GLY A 19 9.19 9.83 -5.56
C GLY A 19 7.88 9.19 -5.09
N VAL A 20 7.91 8.35 -4.04
CA VAL A 20 6.71 7.78 -3.45
C VAL A 20 5.91 8.88 -2.76
N GLN A 21 4.62 8.95 -3.11
CA GLN A 21 3.71 9.90 -2.47
C GLN A 21 2.93 9.17 -1.37
N TRP A 22 3.08 9.64 -0.14
CA TRP A 22 2.31 9.17 1.00
C TRP A 22 1.55 10.34 1.63
N GLN A 23 0.26 10.17 1.85
CA GLN A 23 -0.63 11.22 2.37
C GLN A 23 -1.64 10.65 3.35
N ARG A 24 -1.92 11.41 4.43
CA ARG A 24 -3.04 11.15 5.33
C ARG A 24 -4.34 11.72 4.78
N ARG A 25 -5.25 10.83 4.37
CA ARG A 25 -6.62 11.09 3.91
C ARG A 25 -7.60 10.25 4.76
N PRO A 26 -7.94 10.64 5.99
CA PRO A 26 -8.89 9.87 6.80
C PRO A 26 -10.30 9.91 6.18
N LEU A 27 -11.01 8.78 6.22
CA LEU A 27 -12.41 8.69 5.79
C LEU A 27 -13.34 9.37 6.79
N ALA A 28 -14.37 10.05 6.28
CA ALA A 28 -15.47 10.51 7.12
C ALA A 28 -16.22 9.30 7.73
N PRO A 29 -16.72 9.42 8.98
CA PRO A 29 -17.40 8.32 9.66
C PRO A 29 -18.82 8.14 9.10
N GLU A 30 -18.93 7.43 7.99
CA GLU A 30 -20.21 7.02 7.39
C GLU A 30 -20.62 5.63 7.93
N PRO A 31 -21.74 5.50 8.68
CA PRO A 31 -22.08 4.25 9.37
C PRO A 31 -22.18 3.03 8.44
N GLY A 32 -22.76 3.19 7.25
CA GLY A 32 -22.90 2.09 6.28
C GLY A 32 -21.53 1.60 5.77
N LEU A 33 -20.62 2.53 5.46
CA LEU A 33 -19.27 2.20 5.04
C LEU A 33 -18.49 1.56 6.19
N ALA A 34 -18.60 2.11 7.40
CA ALA A 34 -17.95 1.55 8.59
C ALA A 34 -18.41 0.11 8.87
N ALA A 35 -19.70 -0.18 8.72
CA ALA A 35 -20.25 -1.52 8.90
C ALA A 35 -19.69 -2.53 7.86
N LEU A 36 -19.47 -2.12 6.61
CA LEU A 36 -18.82 -2.95 5.59
C LEU A 36 -17.33 -3.15 5.90
N LEU A 37 -16.62 -2.09 6.28
CA LEU A 37 -15.20 -2.15 6.62
C LEU A 37 -14.93 -2.98 7.87
N ALA A 38 -15.87 -3.10 8.80
CA ALA A 38 -15.73 -3.95 10.00
C ALA A 38 -15.84 -5.47 9.72
N GLN A 39 -16.39 -5.88 8.57
CA GLN A 39 -16.57 -7.32 8.27
C GLN A 39 -15.23 -8.02 7.99
N ALA A 40 -15.06 -9.25 8.45
CA ALA A 40 -13.84 -10.03 8.19
C ALA A 40 -13.58 -10.24 6.70
N GLN A 41 -14.64 -10.50 5.95
CA GLN A 41 -14.63 -10.74 4.51
C GLN A 41 -15.75 -9.93 3.88
N LEU A 42 -15.64 -9.69 2.57
CA LEU A 42 -16.69 -9.06 1.78
C LEU A 42 -16.93 -9.92 0.54
N ASP A 43 -18.19 -10.14 0.23
CA ASP A 43 -18.60 -10.63 -1.09
C ASP A 43 -18.41 -9.54 -2.15
N ASP A 44 -18.67 -9.88 -3.40
CA ASP A 44 -18.47 -8.96 -4.52
C ASP A 44 -19.40 -7.73 -4.45
N GLY A 45 -20.60 -7.88 -3.91
CA GLY A 45 -21.53 -6.77 -3.71
C GLY A 45 -21.05 -5.79 -2.64
N GLY A 46 -20.51 -6.29 -1.52
CA GLY A 46 -19.90 -5.49 -0.47
C GLY A 46 -18.65 -4.77 -0.98
N LYS A 47 -17.78 -5.46 -1.73
CA LYS A 47 -16.61 -4.84 -2.37
C LYS A 47 -17.02 -3.72 -3.33
N ALA A 48 -17.98 -3.97 -4.22
CA ALA A 48 -18.47 -2.98 -5.18
C ALA A 48 -19.03 -1.74 -4.47
N THR A 49 -19.78 -1.94 -3.37
CA THR A 49 -20.30 -0.83 -2.55
C THR A 49 -19.18 0.04 -1.97
N VAL A 50 -18.14 -0.59 -1.42
CA VAL A 50 -16.97 0.13 -0.88
C VAL A 50 -16.22 0.87 -1.99
N VAL A 51 -15.97 0.21 -3.13
CA VAL A 51 -15.29 0.83 -4.29
C VAL A 51 -16.08 2.03 -4.79
N GLN A 52 -17.40 1.94 -4.92
CA GLN A 52 -18.24 3.05 -5.34
C GLN A 52 -18.18 4.23 -4.35
N ALA A 53 -18.29 3.96 -3.05
CA ALA A 53 -18.29 5.00 -2.03
C ALA A 53 -16.94 5.71 -1.93
N VAL A 54 -15.83 4.95 -1.91
CA VAL A 54 -14.49 5.50 -1.72
C VAL A 54 -13.89 6.02 -3.02
N GLY A 55 -14.22 5.40 -4.17
CA GLY A 55 -13.74 5.81 -5.48
C GLY A 55 -14.08 7.26 -5.82
N MET A 56 -15.25 7.74 -5.37
CA MET A 56 -15.64 9.15 -5.52
C MET A 56 -14.68 10.13 -4.84
N LEU A 57 -13.96 9.70 -3.79
CA LEU A 57 -13.03 10.53 -3.05
C LEU A 57 -11.66 10.67 -3.72
N VAL A 58 -11.37 9.84 -4.73
CA VAL A 58 -10.06 9.77 -5.41
C VAL A 58 -10.17 10.00 -6.92
N VAL A 59 -11.29 10.57 -7.39
CA VAL A 59 -11.50 10.90 -8.82
C VAL A 59 -10.46 11.91 -9.31
N ASP A 60 -10.03 12.82 -8.44
CA ASP A 60 -8.95 13.77 -8.71
C ASP A 60 -7.64 13.07 -9.08
N GLU A 61 -7.26 12.03 -8.32
CA GLU A 61 -6.09 11.20 -8.59
C GLU A 61 -6.24 10.45 -9.92
N CYS A 62 -7.43 9.90 -10.21
CA CYS A 62 -7.70 9.23 -11.48
C CYS A 62 -7.51 10.15 -12.67
N VAL A 63 -8.01 11.39 -12.59
CA VAL A 63 -7.87 12.38 -13.66
C VAL A 63 -6.41 12.83 -13.80
N ALA A 64 -5.72 13.05 -12.68
CA ALA A 64 -4.33 13.52 -12.69
C ALA A 64 -3.34 12.49 -13.23
N HIS A 65 -3.59 11.20 -12.99
CA HIS A 65 -2.63 10.12 -13.27
C HIS A 65 -3.11 9.09 -14.28
N GLY A 66 -4.31 9.27 -14.84
CA GLY A 66 -4.85 8.38 -15.87
C GLY A 66 -5.27 7.01 -15.33
N TYR A 67 -5.79 6.93 -14.10
CA TYR A 67 -6.34 5.67 -13.59
C TYR A 67 -7.76 5.45 -14.10
N HIS A 68 -8.01 4.26 -14.65
CA HIS A 68 -9.25 3.94 -15.37
C HIS A 68 -10.07 2.85 -14.69
N SER A 69 -9.48 2.12 -13.72
CA SER A 69 -10.20 1.10 -12.97
C SER A 69 -9.77 1.07 -11.51
N MET A 70 -10.66 0.51 -10.67
CA MET A 70 -10.43 0.33 -9.25
C MET A 70 -11.00 -1.00 -8.79
N ASP A 71 -10.40 -1.57 -7.75
CA ASP A 71 -11.03 -2.63 -6.99
C ASP A 71 -10.65 -2.55 -5.50
N LEU A 72 -11.22 -3.46 -4.71
CA LEU A 72 -10.92 -3.59 -3.29
C LEU A 72 -10.21 -4.93 -3.04
N VAL A 73 -8.96 -4.86 -2.59
CA VAL A 73 -8.31 -6.04 -2.00
C VAL A 73 -8.72 -6.17 -0.54
N VAL A 74 -9.09 -7.39 -0.14
CA VAL A 74 -9.47 -7.74 1.23
C VAL A 74 -8.61 -8.92 1.65
N LEU A 75 -7.65 -8.69 2.55
CA LEU A 75 -6.84 -9.74 3.15
C LEU A 75 -7.20 -9.87 4.63
N HIS A 76 -7.31 -11.11 5.07
CA HIS A 76 -7.75 -11.52 6.40
C HIS A 76 -7.06 -12.86 6.74
N PRO A 77 -6.87 -13.23 8.02
CA PRO A 77 -6.28 -14.52 8.38
C PRO A 77 -6.89 -15.73 7.65
N ASP A 78 -8.21 -15.70 7.44
CA ASP A 78 -8.97 -16.75 6.74
C ASP A 78 -9.00 -16.61 5.20
N THR A 79 -8.30 -15.64 4.61
CA THR A 79 -8.22 -15.50 3.15
C THR A 79 -7.54 -16.74 2.55
N PRO A 80 -8.19 -17.48 1.64
CA PRO A 80 -7.57 -18.63 0.99
C PRO A 80 -6.28 -18.25 0.26
N GLY A 81 -5.19 -18.97 0.53
CA GLY A 81 -3.89 -18.71 -0.09
C GLY A 81 -3.17 -17.47 0.41
N LEU A 82 -3.55 -16.91 1.58
CA LEU A 82 -2.92 -15.71 2.13
C LEU A 82 -1.40 -15.85 2.26
N ASP A 83 -0.89 -16.94 2.84
CA ASP A 83 0.56 -17.11 3.03
C ASP A 83 1.32 -17.12 1.70
N GLN A 84 0.81 -17.83 0.70
CA GLN A 84 1.40 -17.84 -0.64
C GLN A 84 1.33 -16.46 -1.32
N ALA A 85 0.29 -15.66 -1.05
CA ALA A 85 0.21 -14.29 -1.54
C ALA A 85 1.28 -13.41 -0.86
N LEU A 86 1.39 -13.47 0.47
CA LEU A 86 2.37 -12.69 1.24
C LEU A 86 3.81 -13.08 0.88
N GLU A 87 4.11 -14.36 0.66
CA GLU A 87 5.42 -14.82 0.18
C GLU A 87 5.80 -14.22 -1.19
N ARG A 88 4.82 -13.91 -2.03
CA ARG A 88 5.07 -13.23 -3.32
C ARG A 88 5.26 -11.74 -3.11
N PHE A 89 4.41 -11.10 -2.31
CA PHE A 89 4.47 -9.66 -2.05
C PHE A 89 5.73 -9.24 -1.29
N ASP A 90 6.26 -10.09 -0.41
CA ASP A 90 7.46 -9.81 0.39
C ASP A 90 8.77 -9.96 -0.39
N LYS A 91 8.73 -10.40 -1.66
CA LYS A 91 9.91 -10.41 -2.53
C LYS A 91 10.11 -9.03 -3.13
N PRO A 92 11.31 -8.42 -3.10
CA PRO A 92 11.57 -7.17 -3.80
C PRO A 92 11.20 -7.23 -5.28
N HIS A 93 10.41 -6.25 -5.74
CA HIS A 93 9.91 -6.16 -7.10
C HIS A 93 9.67 -4.71 -7.52
N THR A 94 9.46 -4.54 -8.83
CA THR A 94 8.97 -3.30 -9.43
C THR A 94 7.70 -3.57 -10.25
N HIS A 95 7.00 -2.50 -10.60
CA HIS A 95 5.88 -2.50 -11.54
C HIS A 95 6.16 -1.56 -12.70
N ALA A 96 5.54 -1.85 -13.86
CA ALA A 96 5.65 -0.99 -15.04
C ALA A 96 4.72 0.23 -14.96
N ASP A 97 3.66 0.12 -14.15
CA ASP A 97 2.74 1.20 -13.80
C ASP A 97 2.89 1.57 -12.31
N ASP A 98 2.25 2.67 -11.92
CA ASP A 98 2.15 3.05 -10.52
C ASP A 98 1.40 1.99 -9.69
N GLU A 99 1.91 1.71 -8.50
CA GLU A 99 1.18 0.97 -7.48
C GLU A 99 0.48 1.94 -6.53
N VAL A 100 -0.86 2.01 -6.62
CA VAL A 100 -1.70 2.87 -5.77
C VAL A 100 -2.43 2.06 -4.72
N ARG A 101 -2.39 2.52 -3.47
CA ARG A 101 -3.13 1.95 -2.34
C ARG A 101 -3.77 3.05 -1.51
N TYR A 102 -5.07 2.92 -1.26
CA TYR A 102 -5.75 3.70 -0.24
C TYR A 102 -6.26 2.76 0.85
N ILE A 103 -5.64 2.83 2.04
CA ILE A 103 -5.90 1.89 3.13
C ILE A 103 -7.17 2.31 3.86
N LEU A 104 -8.14 1.40 3.94
CA LEU A 104 -9.47 1.65 4.50
C LEU A 104 -9.67 0.94 5.84
N GLU A 105 -9.00 -0.20 6.05
CA GLU A 105 -9.01 -0.97 7.28
C GLU A 105 -7.70 -1.77 7.39
N GLY A 106 -7.30 -2.13 8.61
CA GLY A 106 -6.13 -2.95 8.87
C GLY A 106 -4.81 -2.23 8.59
N GLU A 107 -3.72 -2.99 8.55
CA GLU A 107 -2.37 -2.43 8.50
C GLU A 107 -1.38 -3.34 7.76
N GLY A 108 -0.47 -2.72 7.04
CA GLY A 108 0.61 -3.40 6.34
C GLY A 108 1.91 -2.61 6.37
N LEU A 109 2.95 -3.21 5.84
CA LEU A 109 4.30 -2.67 5.80
C LEU A 109 4.80 -2.68 4.36
N PHE A 110 5.23 -1.52 3.89
CA PHE A 110 5.93 -1.39 2.62
C PHE A 110 7.42 -1.18 2.87
N GLY A 111 8.25 -2.06 2.32
CA GLY A 111 9.70 -1.89 2.26
C GLY A 111 10.08 -1.20 0.96
N PHE A 112 10.87 -0.14 1.03
CA PHE A 112 11.36 0.63 -0.11
C PHE A 112 12.87 0.65 -0.13
N PHE A 113 13.46 0.57 -1.33
CA PHE A 113 14.90 0.56 -1.52
C PHE A 113 15.36 1.84 -2.22
N ASP A 114 16.41 2.47 -1.71
CA ASP A 114 17.08 3.56 -2.43
C ASP A 114 18.06 3.03 -3.49
N ALA A 115 18.70 3.95 -4.22
CA ALA A 115 19.70 3.62 -5.24
C ALA A 115 20.94 2.85 -4.70
N HIS A 116 21.17 2.87 -3.38
CA HIS A 116 22.25 2.14 -2.72
C HIS A 116 21.77 0.80 -2.15
N GLY A 117 20.49 0.46 -2.31
CA GLY A 117 19.89 -0.76 -1.78
C GLY A 117 19.58 -0.71 -0.29
N GLN A 118 19.60 0.47 0.33
CA GLN A 118 19.20 0.63 1.71
C GLN A 118 17.67 0.57 1.81
N GLU A 119 17.18 -0.33 2.67
CA GLU A 119 15.74 -0.47 2.92
C GLU A 119 15.23 0.53 3.97
N ARG A 120 14.03 1.06 3.75
CA ARG A 120 13.18 1.68 4.77
C ARG A 120 11.80 1.07 4.75
N VAL A 121 11.22 0.93 5.93
CA VAL A 121 9.90 0.32 6.12
C VAL A 121 8.90 1.40 6.52
N LEU A 122 7.86 1.56 5.71
CA LEU A 122 6.73 2.43 5.99
C LEU A 122 5.56 1.57 6.45
N ARG A 123 5.06 1.80 7.67
CA ARG A 123 3.79 1.25 8.13
C ARG A 123 2.64 2.06 7.55
N VAL A 124 1.67 1.37 6.98
CA VAL A 124 0.43 1.96 6.47
C VAL A 124 -0.77 1.47 7.27
N GLN A 125 -1.74 2.36 7.47
CA GLN A 125 -2.92 2.20 8.32
C GLN A 125 -4.14 2.94 7.75
N PRO A 126 -5.36 2.77 8.30
CA PRO A 126 -6.56 3.36 7.72
C PRO A 126 -6.46 4.87 7.55
N GLY A 127 -6.79 5.34 6.35
CA GLY A 127 -6.63 6.72 5.92
C GLY A 127 -5.28 7.05 5.28
N ASP A 128 -4.39 6.09 5.05
CA ASP A 128 -3.17 6.32 4.27
C ASP A 128 -3.46 6.12 2.78
N TYR A 129 -3.14 7.14 1.99
CA TYR A 129 -3.05 7.05 0.54
C TYR A 129 -1.59 7.00 0.13
N LEU A 130 -1.24 6.02 -0.70
CA LEU A 130 0.11 5.73 -1.16
C LEU A 130 0.09 5.57 -2.68
N ARG A 131 0.92 6.35 -3.39
CA ARG A 131 1.25 6.14 -4.80
C ARG A 131 2.74 5.84 -4.91
N ILE A 132 3.06 4.63 -5.33
CA ILE A 132 4.40 4.17 -5.62
C ILE A 132 4.62 4.30 -7.13
N PRO A 133 5.48 5.20 -7.60
CA PRO A 133 5.72 5.35 -9.03
C PRO A 133 6.23 4.08 -9.70
N ALA A 134 5.90 3.92 -10.98
CA ALA A 134 6.50 2.88 -11.83
C ALA A 134 8.04 2.80 -11.67
N GLY A 135 8.58 1.58 -11.59
CA GLY A 135 10.01 1.32 -11.46
C GLY A 135 10.59 1.50 -10.05
N VAL A 136 9.83 2.00 -9.06
CA VAL A 136 10.31 2.04 -7.66
C VAL A 136 10.34 0.62 -7.09
N GLU A 137 11.51 0.18 -6.64
CA GLU A 137 11.69 -1.13 -6.02
C GLU A 137 11.09 -1.15 -4.62
N HIS A 138 10.18 -2.09 -4.39
CA HIS A 138 9.49 -2.23 -3.12
C HIS A 138 9.12 -3.69 -2.83
N ARG A 139 8.60 -3.91 -1.62
CA ARG A 139 7.96 -5.15 -1.19
C ARG A 139 6.89 -4.85 -0.15
N PHE A 140 5.99 -5.80 0.09
CA PHE A 140 4.88 -5.64 1.01
C PHE A 140 4.67 -6.87 1.89
N THR A 141 4.37 -6.65 3.16
CA THR A 141 3.82 -7.68 4.05
C THR A 141 2.75 -7.11 4.98
N LEU A 142 1.98 -7.98 5.63
CA LEU A 142 1.02 -7.58 6.65
C LEU A 142 1.69 -7.50 8.02
N THR A 143 1.10 -6.69 8.90
CA THR A 143 1.45 -6.72 10.32
C THR A 143 0.95 -8.01 10.99
N ALA A 144 1.23 -8.19 12.29
CA ALA A 144 0.77 -9.34 13.07
C ALA A 144 -0.77 -9.51 13.08
N THR A 145 -1.54 -8.46 12.80
CA THR A 145 -3.00 -8.56 12.69
C THR A 145 -3.45 -9.32 11.45
N ARG A 146 -2.60 -9.40 10.42
CA ARG A 146 -2.84 -10.08 9.14
C ARG A 146 -4.15 -9.66 8.47
N ARG A 147 -4.50 -8.38 8.60
CA ARG A 147 -5.71 -7.76 8.03
C ARG A 147 -5.37 -6.50 7.29
N ILE A 148 -5.93 -6.36 6.08
CA ILE A 148 -5.96 -5.09 5.37
C ILE A 148 -7.12 -5.07 4.38
N LYS A 149 -7.74 -3.89 4.24
CA LYS A 149 -8.61 -3.55 3.10
C LYS A 149 -8.03 -2.33 2.43
N ALA A 150 -7.69 -2.46 1.16
CA ALA A 150 -7.12 -1.36 0.39
C ALA A 150 -7.84 -1.20 -0.94
N LEU A 151 -8.26 0.03 -1.25
CA LEU A 151 -8.68 0.39 -2.59
C LEU A 151 -7.41 0.46 -3.45
N ARG A 152 -7.45 -0.18 -4.62
CA ARG A 152 -6.39 -0.15 -5.62
C ARG A 152 -6.88 0.64 -6.83
N LEU A 153 -6.01 1.46 -7.40
CA LEU A 153 -6.29 2.22 -8.63
C LEU A 153 -5.30 1.74 -9.70
N PHE A 154 -5.77 1.61 -10.94
CA PHE A 154 -4.96 1.08 -12.04
C PHE A 154 -5.10 1.97 -13.29
N ALA A 155 -3.97 2.24 -13.95
CA ALA A 155 -3.93 2.78 -15.30
C ALA A 155 -4.21 1.65 -16.31
N ASP A 156 -3.40 0.59 -16.29
CA ASP A 156 -3.63 -0.67 -17.00
C ASP A 156 -3.50 -1.87 -16.03
N THR A 157 -4.38 -2.86 -16.21
CA THR A 157 -4.30 -4.14 -15.49
C THR A 157 -3.13 -5.02 -15.94
N ALA A 158 -2.38 -4.66 -17.00
CA ALA A 158 -1.16 -5.35 -17.38
C ALA A 158 0.08 -4.86 -16.60
N GLY A 159 0.14 -3.56 -16.23
CA GLY A 159 1.35 -2.96 -15.65
C GLY A 159 1.60 -3.26 -14.17
N TRP A 160 0.60 -3.78 -13.44
CA TRP A 160 0.74 -4.20 -12.03
C TRP A 160 1.44 -5.56 -11.86
N VAL A 161 1.81 -6.25 -12.94
CA VAL A 161 2.52 -7.53 -12.81
C VAL A 161 3.89 -7.28 -12.17
N ALA A 162 4.20 -8.01 -11.10
CA ALA A 162 5.46 -7.88 -10.37
C ALA A 162 6.65 -8.35 -11.21
N GLN A 163 7.66 -7.50 -11.32
CA GLN A 163 8.96 -7.80 -11.91
C GLN A 163 9.98 -7.99 -10.78
N TYR A 164 10.24 -9.25 -10.40
CA TYR A 164 11.12 -9.56 -9.27
C TYR A 164 12.58 -9.23 -9.59
N THR A 165 13.20 -8.41 -8.75
CA THR A 165 14.58 -7.94 -8.95
C THR A 165 15.64 -8.93 -8.46
N GLN A 166 15.22 -10.01 -7.79
CA GLN A 166 16.08 -11.00 -7.14
C GLN A 166 16.98 -10.41 -6.04
N ARG A 167 16.70 -9.18 -5.57
CA ARG A 167 17.41 -8.60 -4.42
C ARG A 167 17.17 -9.48 -3.18
N PRO A 168 18.24 -9.90 -2.47
CA PRO A 168 18.08 -10.51 -1.16
C PRO A 168 17.52 -9.50 -0.17
N ALA A 169 16.44 -9.86 0.53
CA ALA A 169 15.89 -9.07 1.62
C ALA A 169 15.77 -9.96 2.87
N ALA A 170 16.14 -9.41 4.03
CA ALA A 170 15.87 -10.04 5.31
C ALA A 170 14.36 -9.99 5.63
N ALA A 171 13.91 -10.69 6.67
CA ALA A 171 12.54 -10.53 7.16
C ALA A 171 12.28 -9.05 7.46
N MET A 172 11.13 -8.53 7.04
CA MET A 172 10.79 -7.14 7.30
C MET A 172 10.56 -6.96 8.80
N GLU A 173 11.40 -6.15 9.45
CA GLU A 173 11.26 -5.82 10.86
C GLU A 173 10.51 -4.48 10.98
N LEU A 174 9.52 -4.44 11.89
CA LEU A 174 8.92 -3.19 12.32
C LEU A 174 9.99 -2.34 13.02
N PRO A 175 10.19 -1.06 12.64
CA PRO A 175 11.02 -0.19 13.45
C PRO A 175 10.44 -0.11 14.88
N ALA A 176 11.33 -0.20 15.87
CA ALA A 176 11.01 -0.15 17.29
C ALA A 176 10.40 1.19 17.73
#